data_AF-A0A0K2VEH3-F1
#
_entry.id   AF-A0A0K2VEH3-F1
#
_cell.length_a   1.000
_cell.length_b   1.000
_cell.length_c   1.000
_cell.angle_alpha   90.00
_cell.angle_beta   90.00
_cell.angle_gamma   90.00
#
_symmetry.space_group_name_H-M   'P 1'
#
loop_
_entity.id
_entity.type
_entity.pdbx_description
1 polymer ?
#
loop_
_entity_poly.entity_id
_entity_poly.type
_entity_poly.pdbx_seq_one_letter_code
_entity_poly.pdbx_strand_id
1 'polypeptide(L)'
;MKSFALICSVFIGVSLATKEFKEFKEICGIENVATSDRIINGIEASPNQFPWAVFIKVHIGHQMGTCTGSVISKNFILTAAHCLKGVSKAEIYA
;
A
#
# COMPACT_ATOMS: atom_id res chain seq x y z
N MET A 1 -51.23 -6.51 -14.89
CA MET A 1 -50.01 -7.09 -15.51
C MET A 1 -48.94 -6.05 -15.94
N LYS A 2 -49.09 -4.76 -15.61
CA LYS A 2 -48.05 -3.74 -15.89
C LYS A 2 -47.12 -3.47 -14.68
N SER A 3 -47.52 -3.92 -13.49
CA SER A 3 -46.80 -3.66 -12.23
C SER A 3 -45.62 -4.60 -11.96
N PHE A 4 -45.59 -5.79 -12.56
CA PHE A 4 -44.48 -6.75 -12.36
C PHE A 4 -43.24 -6.41 -13.21
N ALA A 5 -43.42 -5.78 -14.38
CA ALA A 5 -42.31 -5.40 -15.26
C ALA A 5 -41.41 -4.30 -14.65
N LEU A 6 -41.99 -3.37 -13.89
CA LEU A 6 -41.27 -2.29 -13.19
C LEU A 6 -40.39 -2.80 -12.04
N ILE A 7 -40.77 -3.91 -11.42
CA ILE A 7 -40.00 -4.49 -10.31
C ILE A 7 -38.74 -5.19 -10.86
N CYS A 8 -38.85 -5.94 -11.96
CA CYS A 8 -37.70 -6.58 -12.59
C CYS A 8 -36.65 -5.58 -13.12
N SER A 9 -37.06 -4.45 -13.71
CA SER A 9 -36.11 -3.46 -14.24
C SER A 9 -35.31 -2.75 -13.15
N VAL A 10 -35.89 -2.55 -11.97
CA VAL A 10 -35.17 -1.95 -10.82
C VAL A 10 -34.16 -2.93 -10.24
N PHE A 11 -34.49 -4.22 -10.09
CA PHE A 11 -33.53 -5.21 -9.59
C PHE A 11 -32.37 -5.46 -10.57
N ILE A 12 -32.64 -5.48 -11.88
CA ILE A 12 -31.59 -5.60 -12.91
C ILE A 12 -30.71 -4.34 -12.95
N GLY A 13 -31.32 -3.15 -12.86
CA GLY A 13 -30.60 -1.86 -12.84
C GLY A 13 -29.73 -1.66 -11.60
N VAL A 14 -30.21 -2.07 -10.41
CA VAL A 14 -29.42 -2.06 -9.17
C VAL A 14 -28.28 -3.08 -9.26
N SER A 15 -28.51 -4.27 -9.82
CA SER A 15 -27.47 -5.30 -9.99
C SER A 15 -26.38 -4.89 -10.99
N LEU A 16 -26.70 -4.09 -12.01
CA LEU A 16 -25.71 -3.53 -12.94
C LEU A 16 -24.92 -2.38 -12.31
N ALA A 17 -25.57 -1.52 -11.51
CA ALA A 17 -24.93 -0.38 -10.86
C ALA A 17 -23.98 -0.77 -9.72
N THR A 18 -24.13 -1.96 -9.12
CA THR A 18 -23.21 -2.45 -8.07
C THR A 18 -22.09 -3.35 -8.60
N LYS A 19 -21.95 -3.54 -9.92
CA LYS A 19 -20.92 -4.42 -10.50
C LYS A 19 -19.59 -3.75 -10.84
N GLU A 20 -19.39 -2.49 -10.45
CA GLU A 20 -18.08 -1.84 -10.42
C GLU A 20 -17.71 -1.31 -9.02
N PHE A 21 -18.06 -2.06 -7.97
CA PHE A 21 -17.16 -2.07 -6.82
C PHE A 21 -15.92 -2.81 -7.27
N LYS A 22 -14.95 -2.07 -7.82
CA LYS A 22 -13.61 -2.57 -8.12
C LYS A 22 -13.09 -3.22 -6.84
N GLU A 23 -13.18 -4.54 -6.79
CA GLU A 23 -12.54 -5.35 -5.78
C GLU A 23 -11.06 -5.05 -5.95
N PHE A 24 -10.51 -4.20 -5.08
CA PHE A 24 -9.07 -4.01 -4.98
C PHE A 24 -8.51 -5.29 -4.40
N LYS A 25 -8.38 -6.30 -5.25
CA LYS A 25 -7.47 -7.41 -5.03
C LYS A 25 -6.08 -6.86 -5.35
N GLU A 26 -5.58 -6.00 -4.47
CA GLU A 26 -4.17 -5.61 -4.43
C GLU A 26 -3.43 -6.87 -4.00
N ILE A 27 -2.92 -7.62 -4.97
CA ILE A 27 -2.00 -8.72 -4.70
C ILE A 27 -0.78 -8.10 -4.01
N CYS A 28 -0.52 -8.50 -2.77
CA CYS A 28 0.55 -7.94 -1.94
C CYS A 28 1.65 -8.98 -1.68
N GLY A 29 2.82 -8.52 -1.23
CA GLY A 29 3.91 -9.41 -0.78
C GLY A 29 4.61 -10.22 -1.88
N ILE A 30 4.47 -9.83 -3.16
CA ILE A 30 5.19 -10.45 -4.28
C ILE A 30 6.48 -9.70 -4.58
N GLU A 31 7.61 -10.34 -4.33
CA GLU A 31 8.92 -9.86 -4.77
C GLU A 31 9.07 -9.98 -6.30
N ASN A 32 9.77 -9.04 -6.93
CA ASN A 32 9.97 -9.04 -8.38
C ASN A 32 11.08 -9.98 -8.84
N VAL A 33 12.07 -10.25 -7.98
CA VAL A 33 13.19 -11.14 -8.26
C VAL A 33 13.41 -12.01 -7.03
N ALA A 34 13.14 -13.31 -7.14
CA ALA A 34 13.34 -14.24 -6.05
C ALA A 34 14.84 -14.51 -5.83
N THR A 35 15.37 -13.98 -4.73
CA THR A 35 16.76 -14.22 -4.31
C THR A 35 16.82 -14.64 -2.84
N SER A 36 18.00 -14.52 -2.21
CA SER A 36 18.15 -14.80 -0.78
C SER A 36 17.55 -13.64 0.04
N ASP A 37 16.58 -13.94 0.91
CA ASP A 37 15.94 -12.98 1.86
C ASP A 37 16.85 -12.46 2.98
N ARG A 38 18.16 -12.68 2.86
CA ARG A 38 19.12 -12.33 3.91
C ARG A 38 19.57 -10.89 3.72
N ILE A 39 19.55 -10.13 4.81
CA ILE A 39 20.18 -8.80 4.87
C ILE A 39 21.66 -8.97 5.24
N ILE A 40 21.97 -9.57 6.40
CA ILE A 40 23.35 -9.83 6.83
C ILE A 40 23.93 -10.99 6.04
N ASN A 41 25.11 -10.80 5.45
CA ASN A 41 25.71 -11.73 4.48
C ASN A 41 24.78 -12.05 3.31
N GLY A 42 23.88 -11.11 2.99
CA GLY A 42 23.03 -11.16 1.82
C GLY A 42 23.70 -10.67 0.56
N ILE A 43 22.88 -10.43 -0.45
CA ILE A 43 23.26 -9.71 -1.65
C ILE A 43 22.48 -8.40 -1.72
N GLU A 44 23.04 -7.40 -2.37
CA GLU A 44 22.32 -6.15 -2.63
C GLU A 44 21.05 -6.43 -3.44
N ALA A 45 19.94 -5.81 -3.03
CA ALA A 45 18.67 -5.96 -3.72
C ALA A 45 18.70 -5.27 -5.08
N SER A 46 18.11 -5.90 -6.09
CA SER A 46 17.92 -5.23 -7.39
C SER A 46 16.94 -4.05 -7.25
N PRO A 47 17.02 -3.02 -8.11
CA PRO A 47 16.03 -1.95 -8.12
C PRO A 47 14.61 -2.51 -8.17
N ASN A 48 13.75 -2.05 -7.25
CA ASN A 48 12.36 -2.50 -7.13
C ASN A 48 12.19 -4.02 -6.83
N GLN A 49 13.21 -4.73 -6.31
CA GLN A 49 13.07 -6.14 -5.95
C GLN A 49 12.00 -6.37 -4.87
N PHE A 50 11.95 -5.49 -3.88
CA PHE A 50 10.95 -5.48 -2.81
C PHE A 50 10.07 -4.23 -2.95
N PRO A 51 8.97 -4.27 -3.73
CA PRO A 51 8.20 -3.06 -4.10
C PRO A 51 7.57 -2.32 -2.92
N TRP A 52 7.43 -2.98 -1.78
CA TRP A 52 6.92 -2.38 -0.56
C TRP A 52 8.00 -1.68 0.27
N ALA A 53 9.29 -1.85 0.01
CA ALA A 53 10.34 -1.27 0.83
C ALA A 53 10.43 0.25 0.63
N VAL A 54 10.41 1.00 1.74
CA VAL A 54 10.41 2.46 1.73
C VAL A 54 11.57 2.99 2.57
N PHE A 55 12.25 4.00 2.06
CA PHE A 55 13.16 4.85 2.83
C PHE A 55 12.42 6.09 3.35
N ILE A 56 12.57 6.38 4.64
CA ILE A 56 11.91 7.48 5.32
C ILE A 56 12.98 8.41 5.89
N LYS A 57 13.03 9.65 5.39
CA LYS A 57 13.82 10.72 6.00
C LYS A 57 12.95 11.47 6.99
N VAL A 58 13.37 11.52 8.25
CA VAL A 58 12.63 12.21 9.31
C VAL A 58 13.40 13.43 9.82
N HIS A 59 12.68 14.48 10.16
CA HIS A 59 13.24 15.69 10.77
C HIS A 59 12.75 15.80 12.20
N ILE A 60 13.67 15.92 13.16
CA ILE A 60 13.41 16.03 14.60
C ILE A 60 13.99 17.37 15.05
N GLY A 61 13.15 18.41 15.09
CA GLY A 61 13.61 19.79 15.25
C GLY A 61 14.56 20.19 14.12
N HIS A 62 15.83 20.47 14.44
CA HIS A 62 16.88 20.77 13.47
C HIS A 62 17.75 19.57 13.07
N GLN A 63 17.47 18.38 13.61
CA GLN A 63 18.22 17.16 13.31
C GLN A 63 17.50 16.33 12.24
N MET A 64 18.27 15.55 11.49
CA MET A 64 17.78 14.61 10.50
C MET A 64 18.05 13.17 10.95
N GLY A 65 17.03 12.34 10.89
CA GLY A 65 17.10 10.89 11.12
C GLY A 65 16.69 10.11 9.87
N THR A 66 16.97 8.82 9.90
CA THR A 66 16.56 7.89 8.84
C THR A 66 15.85 6.69 9.45
N CYS A 67 14.82 6.24 8.76
CA CYS A 67 14.02 5.08 9.10
C CYS A 67 13.58 4.36 7.84
N THR A 68 12.95 3.20 8.01
CA THR A 68 12.36 2.43 6.92
C THR A 68 10.85 2.25 7.15
N GLY A 69 10.15 1.83 6.11
CA GLY A 69 8.75 1.45 6.19
C GLY A 69 8.34 0.43 5.13
N SER A 70 7.06 0.07 5.15
CA SER A 70 6.47 -0.84 4.17
C SER A 70 5.15 -0.28 3.62
N VAL A 71 5.00 -0.26 2.30
CA VAL A 71 3.72 0.05 1.66
C VAL A 71 2.73 -1.07 1.96
N ILE A 72 1.64 -0.74 2.68
CA ILE A 72 0.58 -1.71 3.04
C ILE A 72 -0.71 -1.46 2.27
N SER A 73 -0.83 -0.29 1.63
CA SER A 73 -1.91 0.06 0.71
C SER A 73 -1.53 1.30 -0.09
N LYS A 74 -2.40 1.73 -1.01
CA LYS A 74 -2.25 2.93 -1.83
C LYS A 74 -1.88 4.21 -1.07
N ASN A 75 -2.30 4.33 0.17
CA ASN A 75 -2.19 5.58 0.94
C ASN A 75 -1.53 5.39 2.30
N PHE A 76 -1.09 4.18 2.64
CA PHE A 76 -0.55 3.88 3.96
C PHE A 76 0.80 3.18 3.88
N ILE A 77 1.73 3.70 4.67
CA ILE A 77 3.04 3.12 4.93
C ILE A 77 3.11 2.77 6.41
N LEU A 78 3.47 1.53 6.70
CA LEU A 78 3.73 1.04 8.05
C LEU A 78 5.20 1.33 8.42
N THR A 79 5.44 1.87 9.62
CA THR A 79 6.79 2.09 10.17
C THR A 79 6.76 1.89 11.69
N ALA A 80 7.93 1.88 12.33
CA ALA A 80 8.04 1.75 13.78
C ALA A 80 7.60 3.04 14.49
N ALA A 81 6.88 2.92 15.61
CA ALA A 81 6.44 4.10 16.38
C ALA A 81 7.60 5.01 16.81
N HIS A 82 8.76 4.44 17.14
CA HIS A 82 9.94 5.22 17.54
C HIS A 82 10.53 6.06 16.41
N CYS A 83 10.25 5.71 15.14
CA CYS A 83 10.68 6.51 13.98
C CYS A 83 9.97 7.85 13.89
N LEU A 84 8.79 7.99 14.51
CA LEU A 84 7.96 9.19 14.43
C LEU A 84 7.95 10.00 15.74
N LYS A 85 8.65 9.53 16.77
CA LYS A 85 8.70 10.21 18.07
C LYS A 85 9.44 11.55 17.94
N GLY A 86 8.71 12.66 18.14
CA GLY A 86 9.28 14.01 18.06
C GLY A 86 9.56 14.50 16.63
N VAL A 87 9.07 13.80 15.62
CA VAL A 87 9.25 14.17 14.22
C VAL A 87 8.34 15.32 13.84
N SER A 88 8.90 16.36 13.23
CA SER A 88 8.17 17.51 12.67
C SER A 88 7.84 17.35 11.19
N LYS A 89 8.65 16.57 10.45
CA LYS A 89 8.44 16.29 9.02
C LYS A 89 9.00 14.93 8.64
N ALA A 90 8.23 14.15 7.89
CA ALA A 90 8.69 12.91 7.26
C ALA A 90 8.61 13.04 5.74
N GLU A 91 9.67 12.60 5.05
CA GLU A 91 9.75 12.53 3.59
C GLU A 91 9.90 11.07 3.18
N ILE A 92 9.07 10.65 2.24
CA ILE A 92 8.93 9.27 1.82
C ILE A 92 9.61 9.09 0.46
N TYR A 93 10.44 8.06 0.36
CA TYR A 93 11.07 7.63 -0.89
C TYR A 93 10.75 6.14 -1.07
N ALA A 94 9.89 5.86 -2.05
CA ALA A 94 9.43 4.52 -2.43
C ALA A 94 9.88 4.23 -3.87
#